data_AF-A8PV49-F1
#
_entry.id   AF-A8PV49-F1
#
_cell.length_a   1.000
_cell.length_b   1.000
_cell.length_c   1.000
_cell.angle_alpha   90.00
_cell.angle_beta   90.00
_cell.angle_gamma   90.00
#
_symmetry.space_group_name_H-M   'P 1'
#
loop_
_entity.id
_entity.type
_entity.pdbx_description
1 polymer ?
#
loop_
_entity_poly.entity_id
_entity_poly.type
_entity_poly.pdbx_seq_one_letter_code
_entity_poly.pdbx_strand_id
1 'polypeptide(L)'
;MSDNDDAIPGQRWIMCNVCCRSASISSPNIAFFLTKCGHIFCNKCLIGIASSQDVAHVCLYCKKKITICKISRDMPETVRSYFRCPRELLTDSMVEVMQVIKFQTMHAACLMKRFNIMVSS
;
A
#
# COMPACT_ATOMS: atom_id res chain seq x y z
N MET A 1 -25.47 3.02 -15.29
CA MET A 1 -24.08 3.49 -15.17
C MET A 1 -23.69 3.20 -13.73
N SER A 2 -22.86 2.19 -13.52
CA SER A 2 -22.71 1.52 -12.22
C SER A 2 -21.89 2.35 -11.23
N ASP A 3 -22.52 2.73 -10.13
CA ASP A 3 -21.96 3.32 -8.90
C ASP A 3 -21.01 2.33 -8.16
N ASN A 4 -20.05 1.75 -8.87
CA ASN A 4 -19.06 0.82 -8.31
C ASN A 4 -17.64 1.39 -8.29
N ASP A 5 -17.46 2.61 -8.76
CA ASP A 5 -16.15 3.25 -8.87
C ASP A 5 -15.76 4.08 -7.64
N ASP A 6 -16.44 3.87 -6.51
CA ASP A 6 -16.10 4.48 -5.21
C ASP A 6 -15.62 3.46 -4.17
N ALA A 7 -15.64 2.17 -4.49
CA ALA A 7 -15.13 1.13 -3.59
C ALA A 7 -13.61 1.25 -3.48
N ILE A 8 -13.11 1.50 -2.28
CA ILE A 8 -11.68 1.44 -1.97
C ILE A 8 -11.24 -0.04 -2.11
N PRO A 9 -10.19 -0.35 -2.89
CA PRO A 9 -9.61 -1.68 -2.92
C PRO A 9 -9.32 -2.19 -1.50
N GLY A 10 -9.81 -3.37 -1.14
CA GLY A 10 -9.63 -3.93 0.21
C GLY A 10 -10.70 -3.60 1.25
N GLN A 11 -11.82 -2.96 0.88
CA GLN A 11 -12.92 -2.60 1.79
C GLN A 11 -13.36 -3.70 2.78
N ARG A 12 -13.27 -4.98 2.40
CA ARG A 12 -13.74 -6.12 3.23
C ARG A 12 -12.89 -6.37 4.47
N TRP A 13 -11.60 -6.07 4.45
CA TRP A 13 -10.70 -6.35 5.58
C TRP A 13 -10.36 -5.11 6.42
N ILE A 14 -10.70 -3.91 5.94
CA ILE A 14 -10.44 -2.66 6.63
C ILE A 14 -11.36 -2.56 7.86
N MET A 15 -10.78 -2.67 9.04
CA MET A 15 -11.47 -2.57 10.32
C MET A 15 -10.71 -1.66 11.28
N CYS A 16 -11.44 -0.96 12.15
CA CYS A 16 -10.83 -0.19 13.23
C CYS A 16 -10.23 -1.14 14.27
N ASN A 17 -8.95 -1.00 14.57
CA ASN A 17 -8.24 -1.79 15.59
C ASN A 17 -8.68 -1.51 17.04
N VAL A 18 -9.61 -0.57 17.27
CA VAL A 18 -10.17 -0.26 18.61
C VAL A 18 -11.60 -0.77 18.73
N CYS A 19 -12.49 -0.36 17.83
CA CYS A 19 -13.92 -0.66 17.94
C CYS A 19 -14.41 -1.74 16.99
N CYS A 20 -13.51 -2.39 16.24
CA CYS A 20 -13.80 -3.45 15.26
C CYS A 20 -14.80 -3.06 14.16
N ARG A 21 -15.13 -1.77 14.03
CA ARG A 21 -16.01 -1.26 12.97
C ARG A 21 -15.38 -1.54 11.61
N SER A 22 -16.10 -2.23 10.73
CA SER A 22 -15.67 -2.54 9.37
C SER A 22 -16.07 -1.43 8.39
N ALA A 23 -15.18 -1.10 7.46
CA ALA A 23 -15.45 -0.17 6.36
C ALA A 23 -16.53 -0.68 5.41
N SER A 24 -16.68 -2.00 5.25
CA SER A 24 -17.64 -2.60 4.31
C SER A 24 -19.11 -2.46 4.72
N ILE A 25 -19.38 -2.19 6.00
CA ILE A 25 -20.74 -2.07 6.56
C ILE A 25 -21.00 -0.69 7.19
N SER A 26 -20.01 0.20 7.16
CA SER A 26 -20.13 1.51 7.78
C SER A 26 -20.81 2.50 6.85
N SER A 27 -21.49 3.48 7.44
CA SER A 27 -21.97 4.66 6.71
C SER A 27 -20.82 5.34 5.96
N PRO A 28 -21.04 5.89 4.75
CA PRO A 28 -20.03 6.64 3.99
C PRO A 28 -19.35 7.76 4.77
N ASN A 29 -20.01 8.30 5.80
CA ASN A 29 -19.49 9.37 6.65
C ASN A 29 -18.42 8.90 7.66
N ILE A 30 -18.17 7.59 7.75
CA ILE A 30 -17.11 7.02 8.61
C ILE A 30 -15.84 6.87 7.79
N ALA A 31 -14.90 7.78 8.01
CA ALA A 31 -13.56 7.68 7.44
C ALA A 31 -12.67 6.74 8.27
N PHE A 32 -11.73 6.07 7.59
CA PHE A 32 -10.69 5.24 8.19
C PHE A 32 -9.32 5.82 7.88
N PHE A 33 -8.38 5.62 8.80
CA PHE A 33 -7.03 6.17 8.73
C PHE A 33 -6.02 5.08 9.06
N LEU A 34 -4.99 4.96 8.23
CA LEU A 34 -3.83 4.13 8.48
C LEU A 34 -2.75 4.93 9.20
N THR A 35 -2.16 4.36 10.23
CA THR A 35 -1.02 4.94 10.94
C THR A 35 0.30 4.44 10.35
N LYS A 36 1.39 5.20 10.53
CA LYS A 36 2.76 4.75 10.18
C LYS A 36 3.15 3.41 10.84
N CYS A 37 2.57 3.09 11.99
CA CYS A 37 2.82 1.82 12.69
C CYS A 37 1.93 0.66 12.23
N GLY A 38 1.10 0.84 11.19
CA GLY A 38 0.29 -0.21 10.56
C GLY A 38 -1.11 -0.41 11.13
N HIS A 39 -1.48 0.26 12.22
CA HIS A 39 -2.83 0.17 12.79
C HIS A 39 -3.82 1.09 12.07
N ILE A 40 -5.06 0.66 11.97
CA ILE A 40 -6.17 1.37 11.32
C ILE A 40 -7.18 1.85 12.38
N PHE A 41 -7.60 3.11 12.28
CA PHE A 41 -8.61 3.68 13.17
C PHE A 41 -9.72 4.37 12.38
N CYS A 42 -10.96 4.31 12.88
CA CYS A 42 -12.05 5.12 12.34
C CYS A 42 -12.02 6.54 12.92
N ASN A 43 -12.61 7.51 12.20
CA ASN A 43 -12.69 8.90 12.64
C ASN A 43 -13.30 9.06 14.03
N LYS A 44 -14.29 8.24 14.41
CA LYS A 44 -14.91 8.29 15.75
C LYS A 44 -13.92 7.95 16.88
N CYS A 45 -13.08 6.93 16.68
CA CYS A 45 -12.06 6.56 17.66
C CYS A 45 -10.89 7.55 17.70
N LEU A 46 -10.62 8.26 16.60
CA LEU A 46 -9.61 9.33 16.56
C LEU A 46 -10.12 10.63 17.19
N ILE A 47 -11.34 11.06 16.86
CA ILE A 47 -11.95 12.31 17.35
C ILE A 47 -12.22 12.27 18.85
N GLY A 48 -12.68 11.13 19.39
CA GLY A 48 -12.91 10.97 20.83
C GLY A 48 -11.66 11.19 21.69
N ILE A 49 -10.48 11.31 21.06
CA ILE A 49 -9.18 11.41 21.69
C ILE A 49 -8.45 12.71 21.26
N ALA A 50 -8.85 13.35 20.15
CA ALA A 50 -8.31 14.63 19.69
C ALA A 50 -8.86 15.85 20.46
N SER A 51 -9.95 15.70 21.22
CA SER A 51 -10.48 16.77 22.09
C SER A 51 -9.54 17.15 23.24
N SER A 52 -8.54 16.30 23.55
CA SER A 52 -7.45 16.60 24.48
C SER A 52 -6.14 16.90 23.72
N GLN A 53 -6.20 17.87 22.80
CA GLN A 53 -5.14 18.69 22.17
C GLN A 53 -3.75 18.13 21.75
N ASP A 54 -3.34 16.90 22.06
CA ASP A 54 -2.02 16.36 21.69
C ASP A 54 -1.98 14.84 21.38
N VAL A 55 -3.14 14.16 21.40
CA VAL A 55 -3.17 12.69 21.41
C VAL A 55 -3.10 12.04 20.01
N ALA A 56 -3.25 12.83 18.93
CA ALA A 56 -3.16 12.32 17.56
C ALA A 56 -1.73 11.91 17.13
N HIS A 57 -0.74 12.11 18.00
CA HIS A 57 0.64 11.70 17.77
C HIS A 57 0.98 10.32 18.32
N VAL A 58 0.09 9.62 19.05
CA VAL A 58 0.37 8.31 19.65
C VAL A 58 -0.65 7.27 19.24
N CYS A 59 -0.17 6.09 18.82
CA CYS A 59 -1.02 4.97 18.44
C CYS A 59 -1.83 4.45 19.63
N LEU A 60 -3.14 4.36 19.48
CA LEU A 60 -4.03 3.85 20.54
C LEU A 60 -3.77 2.38 20.88
N TYR A 61 -3.27 1.61 19.91
CA TYR A 61 -3.01 0.18 20.05
C TYR A 61 -1.61 -0.10 20.61
N CYS A 62 -0.56 0.36 19.93
CA CYS A 62 0.83 0.02 20.30
C CYS A 62 1.60 1.15 21.01
N LYS A 63 0.96 2.29 21.30
CA LYS A 63 1.52 3.45 22.03
C LYS A 63 2.77 4.10 21.42
N LYS A 64 3.12 3.77 20.16
CA LYS A 64 4.21 4.41 19.41
C LYS A 64 3.79 5.76 18.85
N LYS A 65 4.76 6.66 18.62
CA LYS A 65 4.50 7.90 17.88
C LYS A 65 4.04 7.60 16.45
N ILE A 66 3.02 8.29 15.96
CA ILE A 66 2.41 8.06 14.65
C ILE A 66 2.17 9.35 13.88
N THR A 67 2.17 9.18 12.56
CA THR A 67 1.42 10.01 11.62
C THR A 67 0.23 9.21 11.11
N ILE A 68 -0.80 9.90 10.61
CA ILE A 68 -2.01 9.29 10.07
C ILE A 68 -2.21 9.65 8.60
N CYS A 69 -2.72 8.71 7.82
CA CYS A 69 -3.09 8.88 6.42
C CYS A 69 -4.54 8.42 6.24
N LYS A 70 -5.40 9.26 5.66
CA LYS A 70 -6.79 8.87 5.35
C LYS A 70 -6.77 7.78 4.28
N ILE A 71 -7.45 6.67 4.54
CA ILE A 71 -7.63 5.59 3.56
C ILE A 71 -8.64 6.07 2.51
N SER A 72 -8.14 6.33 1.30
CA SER A 72 -8.92 6.91 0.18
C SER A 72 -8.17 6.73 -1.15
N ARG A 73 -8.78 7.13 -2.27
CA ARG A 73 -8.11 7.10 -3.58
C ARG A 73 -6.90 8.04 -3.64
N ASP A 74 -6.91 9.11 -2.85
CA ASP A 74 -5.87 10.15 -2.80
C ASP A 74 -4.68 9.79 -1.90
N MET A 75 -4.54 8.53 -1.47
CA MET A 75 -3.37 8.10 -0.71
C MET A 75 -2.07 8.18 -1.53
N PRO A 76 -0.93 8.45 -0.88
CA PRO A 76 0.38 8.28 -1.51
C PRO A 76 0.54 6.89 -2.11
N GLU A 77 1.22 6.79 -3.25
CA GLU A 77 1.37 5.53 -4.00
C GLU A 77 1.99 4.41 -3.15
N THR A 78 2.99 4.74 -2.34
CA THR A 78 3.64 3.81 -1.41
C THR A 78 2.69 3.24 -0.36
N VAL A 79 1.62 3.98 -0.01
CA VAL A 79 0.59 3.50 0.91
C VAL A 79 -0.49 2.73 0.15
N ARG A 80 -0.84 3.18 -1.06
CA ARG A 80 -1.83 2.53 -1.92
C ARG A 80 -1.45 1.09 -2.26
N SER A 81 -0.16 0.79 -2.38
CA SER A 81 0.35 -0.57 -2.63
C SER A 81 -0.12 -1.61 -1.59
N TYR A 82 -0.26 -1.24 -0.31
CA TYR A 82 -0.76 -2.14 0.75
C TYR A 82 -2.22 -2.58 0.54
N PHE A 83 -2.98 -1.85 -0.28
CA PHE A 83 -4.40 -2.11 -0.55
C PHE A 83 -4.63 -2.79 -1.92
N ARG A 84 -3.56 -3.03 -2.69
CA ARG A 84 -3.64 -3.74 -3.97
C ARG A 84 -3.81 -5.24 -3.76
N CYS A 85 -4.33 -5.94 -4.78
CA CYS A 85 -4.39 -7.39 -4.79
C CYS A 85 -2.97 -7.98 -4.75
N PRO A 86 -2.63 -8.86 -3.78
CA PRO A 86 -1.29 -9.44 -3.71
C PRO A 86 -0.87 -10.24 -4.95
N ARG A 87 -1.82 -10.89 -5.63
CA ARG A 87 -1.55 -11.62 -6.87
C ARG A 87 -1.17 -10.68 -8.01
N GLU A 88 -1.87 -9.56 -8.16
CA GLU A 88 -1.54 -8.54 -9.17
C GLU A 88 -0.18 -7.91 -8.88
N LEU A 89 0.10 -7.58 -7.61
CA LEU A 89 1.42 -7.08 -7.20
C LEU A 89 2.55 -8.05 -7.59
N LEU A 90 2.34 -9.35 -7.36
CA LEU A 90 3.32 -10.37 -7.72
C LEU A 90 3.49 -10.47 -9.24
N THR A 91 2.40 -10.48 -10.00
CA THR A 91 2.43 -10.53 -11.46
C THR A 91 3.18 -9.33 -12.04
N ASP A 92 2.86 -8.11 -11.62
CA ASP A 92 3.51 -6.89 -12.08
C ASP A 92 5.00 -6.92 -11.75
N SER A 93 5.36 -7.28 -10.51
CA SER A 93 6.75 -7.38 -10.07
C SER A 93 7.52 -8.43 -10.88
N MET A 94 6.90 -9.56 -11.21
CA MET A 94 7.51 -10.61 -12.01
C MET A 94 7.80 -10.12 -13.43
N VAL A 95 6.88 -9.35 -14.04
CA VAL A 95 7.10 -8.75 -15.36
C VAL A 95 8.31 -7.81 -15.34
N GLU A 96 8.40 -6.92 -14.36
CA GLU A 96 9.52 -5.99 -14.20
C GLU A 96 10.86 -6.74 -14.04
N VAL A 97 10.89 -7.74 -13.17
CA VAL A 97 12.09 -8.58 -12.95
C VAL A 97 12.50 -9.32 -14.23
N MET A 98 11.53 -9.87 -14.97
CA MET A 98 11.82 -10.55 -16.24
C MET A 98 12.37 -9.61 -17.32
N GLN A 99 11.95 -8.35 -17.34
CA GLN A 99 12.53 -7.34 -18.23
C GLN A 99 14.01 -7.08 -17.89
N VAL A 100 14.34 -6.97 -16.59
CA VAL A 100 15.73 -6.82 -16.13
C VAL A 100 16.57 -8.03 -16.52
N ILE A 101 16.07 -9.25 -16.30
CA ILE A 101 16.76 -10.49 -16.68
C ILE A 101 17.03 -10.52 -18.19
N LYS A 102 16.03 -10.17 -19.01
CA LYS A 102 16.16 -10.12 -20.47
C LYS A 102 17.24 -9.12 -20.89
N PHE A 103 17.24 -7.93 -20.30
CA PHE A 103 18.25 -6.90 -20.55
C PHE A 103 19.65 -7.42 -20.23
N GLN A 104 19.86 -7.96 -19.03
CA GLN A 104 21.16 -8.47 -18.59
C GLN A 104 21.66 -9.62 -19.47
N THR A 105 20.78 -10.57 -19.81
CA THR A 105 21.10 -11.73 -20.66
C THR A 105 21.52 -11.29 -22.06
N MET A 106 20.81 -10.32 -22.66
CA MET A 106 21.18 -9.75 -23.96
C MET A 106 22.57 -9.12 -23.92
N HIS A 107 22.85 -8.29 -22.91
CA HIS A 107 24.16 -7.65 -22.76
C HIS A 107 25.30 -8.67 -22.61
N ALA A 108 25.11 -9.70 -21.78
CA ALA A 108 26.09 -10.77 -21.62
C ALA A 108 26.37 -11.50 -22.94
N ALA A 109 25.32 -11.83 -23.70
CA ALA A 109 25.46 -12.48 -25.00
C ALA A 109 26.23 -11.62 -26.02
N CYS A 110 25.92 -10.32 -26.09
CA CYS A 110 26.63 -9.37 -26.95
C CYS A 110 28.12 -9.27 -26.60
N LEU A 111 28.46 -9.21 -25.32
CA LEU A 111 29.84 -9.14 -24.86
C LEU A 111 30.61 -10.43 -25.18
N MET A 112 30.03 -11.60 -24.92
CA MET A 112 30.64 -12.89 -25.24
C MET A 112 30.90 -13.04 -26.74
N LYS A 113 29.94 -12.64 -27.58
CA LYS A 113 30.13 -12.62 -29.04
C LYS A 113 31.31 -11.75 -29.44
N ARG A 114 31.44 -10.55 -28.86
CA ARG A 114 32.56 -9.64 -29.15
C ARG A 114 33.89 -10.18 -28.66
N PHE A 115 33.93 -10.77 -27.47
CA PHE A 115 35.12 -11.42 -26.92
C PHE A 115 35.63 -12.54 -27.82
N ASN A 116 34.75 -13.43 -28.28
CA ASN A 116 35.12 -14.52 -29.18
C ASN A 116 35.73 -14.02 -30.49
N ILE A 117 35.20 -12.93 -31.06
CA ILE A 117 35.78 -12.30 -32.25
C ILE A 117 37.21 -11.80 -31.98
N MET A 118 37.43 -11.15 -30.83
CA MET A 118 38.75 -10.59 -30.47
C MET A 118 39.81 -11.66 -30.23
N VAL A 119 39.44 -12.83 -29.70
CA VAL A 119 40.39 -13.93 -29.38
C VAL A 119 40.64 -14.86 -30.58
N SER A 120 39.73 -14.87 -31.56
CA SER A 120 39.85 -15.70 -32.77
C SER A 120 40.53 -14.99 -33.94
N SER A 121 40.96 -13.74 -33.75
CA SER A 121 41.71 -12.92 -34.72
C SER A 121 43.18 -12.85 -34.33
#